data_AF-Q6D373-F1
#
_entry.id   AF-Q6D373-F1
#
_cell.length_a   1.000
_cell.length_b   1.000
_cell.length_c   1.000
_cell.angle_alpha   90.00
_cell.angle_beta   90.00
_cell.angle_gamma   90.00
#
_symmetry.space_group_name_H-M   'P 1'
#
loop_
_entity.id
_entity.type
_entity.pdbx_description
1 polymer ?
#
loop_
_entity_poly.entity_id
_entity_poly.type
_entity_poly.pdbx_seq_one_letter_code
_entity_poly.pdbx_strand_id
1 'polypeptide(L)'
;MSIQAGFYQGVLPELTLTGDGLAQAGFTAGAMFRISLDRNGLILTRLDDDTDMATLMTELDVSDAEGADWVSDNGELALAGDWLTQSGLPLEIEGLPDKIVIRAVQG
;
A
#
# COMPACT_ATOMS: atom_id res chain seq x y z
N MET A 1 4.14 13.22 13.53
CA MET A 1 3.78 11.78 13.57
C MET A 1 4.23 11.17 12.26
N SER A 2 4.73 9.94 12.26
CA SER A 2 5.36 9.31 11.09
C SER A 2 4.80 7.91 10.87
N ILE A 3 4.75 7.45 9.62
CA ILE A 3 4.52 6.04 9.29
C ILE A 3 5.80 5.26 9.63
N GLN A 4 5.65 4.13 10.30
CA GLN A 4 6.72 3.20 10.60
C GLN A 4 6.68 2.06 9.58
N ALA A 5 7.86 1.57 9.18
CA ALA A 5 7.98 0.53 8.18
C ALA A 5 8.86 -0.62 8.70
N GLY A 6 8.31 -1.83 8.66
CA GLY A 6 9.03 -3.07 8.89
C GLY A 6 9.17 -3.82 7.57
N PHE A 7 10.35 -4.36 7.28
CA PHE A 7 10.57 -5.14 6.06
C PHE A 7 11.08 -6.53 6.40
N TYR A 8 10.46 -7.54 5.80
CA TYR A 8 10.82 -8.95 5.96
C TYR A 8 11.22 -9.55 4.62
N GLN A 9 12.48 -10.02 4.52
CA GLN A 9 13.06 -10.62 3.30
C GLN A 9 12.84 -12.14 3.21
N GLY A 10 11.64 -12.62 3.52
CA GLY A 10 11.29 -14.03 3.39
C GLY A 10 11.31 -14.55 1.95
N VAL A 11 10.79 -15.76 1.73
CA VAL A 11 10.61 -16.34 0.38
C VAL A 11 9.78 -15.41 -0.51
N LEU A 12 8.77 -14.77 0.08
CA LEU A 12 8.07 -13.63 -0.49
C LEU A 12 8.41 -12.42 0.40
N PRO A 13 9.02 -11.35 -0.13
CA PRO A 13 9.25 -10.15 0.66
C PRO A 13 7.94 -9.49 1.08
N GLU A 14 7.94 -8.94 2.28
CA GLU A 14 6.79 -8.26 2.87
C GLU A 14 7.22 -6.93 3.49
N LEU A 15 6.41 -5.90 3.24
CA LEU A 15 6.50 -4.58 3.85
C LEU A 15 5.28 -4.36 4.73
N THR A 16 5.50 -4.15 6.03
CA THR A 16 4.45 -3.81 6.99
C THR A 16 4.55 -2.33 7.35
N LEU A 17 3.46 -1.59 7.15
CA LEU A 17 3.32 -0.20 7.55
C LEU A 17 2.46 -0.10 8.81
N THR A 18 2.94 0.67 9.79
CA THR A 18 2.29 0.86 11.09
C THR A 18 2.43 2.29 11.61
N GLY A 19 1.82 2.56 12.77
CA GLY A 19 1.92 3.83 13.49
C GLY A 19 0.85 4.85 13.14
N ASP A 20 0.75 5.91 13.95
CA ASP A 20 -0.34 6.90 13.88
C ASP A 20 -0.41 7.67 12.56
N GLY A 21 0.70 7.72 11.80
CA GLY A 21 0.73 8.34 10.47
C GLY A 21 -0.21 7.64 9.47
N LEU A 22 -0.43 6.33 9.63
CA LEU A 22 -1.30 5.54 8.76
C LEU A 22 -2.77 5.92 8.97
N ALA A 23 -3.22 5.94 10.22
CA ALA A 23 -4.57 6.37 10.58
C ALA A 23 -4.85 7.82 10.20
N GLN A 24 -3.87 8.72 10.31
CA GLN A 24 -4.00 10.12 9.88
C GLN A 24 -4.14 10.29 8.37
N ALA A 25 -3.55 9.38 7.59
CA ALA A 25 -3.75 9.29 6.15
C ALA A 25 -5.12 8.67 5.79
N GLY A 26 -5.93 8.26 6.77
CA GLY A 26 -7.24 7.64 6.56
C GLY A 26 -7.21 6.11 6.49
N PHE A 27 -6.04 5.48 6.59
CA PHE A 27 -5.88 4.03 6.52
C PHE A 27 -6.09 3.42 7.92
N THR A 28 -7.35 3.38 8.36
CA THR A 28 -7.77 2.76 9.63
C THR A 28 -8.11 1.29 9.45
N ALA A 29 -8.18 0.52 10.55
CA ALA A 29 -8.56 -0.89 10.53
C ALA A 29 -9.82 -1.15 9.68
N GLY A 30 -9.75 -2.14 8.78
CA GLY A 30 -10.83 -2.52 7.86
C GLY A 30 -11.00 -1.60 6.65
N ALA A 31 -10.28 -0.47 6.57
CA ALA A 31 -10.33 0.40 5.40
C ALA A 31 -9.75 -0.30 4.18
N MET A 32 -10.48 -0.29 3.06
CA MET A 32 -9.95 -0.79 1.80
C MET A 32 -9.10 0.27 1.10
N PHE A 33 -8.14 -0.20 0.32
CA PHE A 33 -7.32 0.66 -0.51
C PHE A 33 -6.99 -0.02 -1.83
N ARG A 34 -6.80 0.82 -2.85
CA ARG A 34 -6.29 0.42 -4.16
C ARG A 34 -4.77 0.52 -4.16
N ILE A 35 -4.12 -0.45 -4.78
CA ILE A 35 -2.69 -0.52 -5.00
C ILE A 35 -2.46 -0.24 -6.47
N SER A 36 -1.68 0.79 -6.79
CA SER A 36 -1.27 1.08 -8.16
C SER A 36 0.24 1.04 -8.26
N LEU A 37 0.77 0.29 -9.23
CA LEU A 37 2.18 0.28 -9.56
C LEU A 37 2.54 1.57 -10.28
N ASP A 38 3.44 2.36 -9.69
CA ASP A 38 4.05 3.52 -10.32
C ASP A 38 5.49 3.19 -10.74
N ARG A 39 6.05 3.95 -11.67
CA ARG A 39 7.34 3.67 -12.34
C ARG A 39 8.51 3.35 -11.39
N ASN A 40 8.45 3.79 -10.12
CA ASN A 40 9.48 3.57 -9.13
C ASN A 40 8.93 3.16 -7.74
N GLY A 41 7.75 2.54 -7.69
CA GLY A 41 7.18 2.04 -6.44
C GLY A 41 5.66 1.85 -6.49
N LEU A 42 4.99 2.07 -5.36
CA LEU A 42 3.54 1.93 -5.24
C LEU A 42 2.88 3.22 -4.80
N ILE A 43 1.66 3.40 -5.26
CA ILE A 43 0.72 4.37 -4.73
C ILE A 43 -0.45 3.59 -4.13
N LEU A 44 -0.66 3.75 -2.84
CA LEU A 44 -1.85 3.24 -2.16
C LEU A 44 -2.86 4.38 -2.07
N THR A 45 -4.08 4.16 -2.53
CA THR A 45 -5.16 5.15 -2.44
C THR A 45 -6.29 4.56 -1.63
N ARG A 46 -6.71 5.23 -0.55
CA ARG A 46 -7.86 4.80 0.25
C ARG A 46 -9.11 4.77 -0.63
N LEU A 47 -9.88 3.71 -0.50
CA LEU A 47 -11.20 3.60 -1.12
C LEU A 47 -12.25 4.15 -0.15
N ASP A 48 -13.19 4.91 -0.70
CA ASP A 48 -14.33 5.40 0.07
C ASP A 48 -15.34 4.28 0.31
N ASP A 49 -16.13 4.39 1.38
CA ASP A 49 -17.16 3.40 1.74
C ASP A 49 -18.23 3.25 0.64
N ASP A 50 -18.42 4.29 -0.18
CA ASP A 50 -19.34 4.32 -1.32
C ASP A 50 -18.72 3.74 -2.61
N THR A 51 -17.49 3.21 -2.56
CA THR A 51 -16.83 2.62 -3.73
C THR A 51 -17.63 1.43 -4.26
N ASP A 52 -18.01 1.48 -5.53
CA ASP A 52 -18.66 0.35 -6.21
C ASP A 52 -17.64 -0.78 -6.44
N MET A 53 -17.74 -1.82 -5.63
CA MET A 53 -16.87 -2.99 -5.68
C MET A 53 -16.97 -3.76 -7.00
N ALA A 54 -18.13 -3.79 -7.66
CA ALA A 54 -18.26 -4.48 -8.94
C ALA A 54 -17.48 -3.75 -10.05
N THR A 55 -17.55 -2.42 -10.03
CA THR A 55 -16.77 -1.56 -10.91
C THR A 55 -15.27 -1.70 -10.61
N LEU A 56 -14.87 -1.62 -9.33
CA LEU A 56 -13.47 -1.79 -8.93
C LEU A 56 -12.90 -3.13 -9.40
N MET A 57 -13.61 -4.24 -9.17
CA MET A 57 -13.12 -5.57 -9.58
C MET A 57 -12.97 -5.68 -11.10
N THR A 58 -13.85 -5.03 -11.87
CA THR A 58 -13.72 -4.97 -13.33
C THR A 58 -12.49 -4.18 -13.77
N GLU A 59 -12.13 -3.10 -13.07
CA GLU A 59 -10.91 -2.33 -13.34
C GLU A 59 -9.62 -3.07 -12.95
N LEU A 60 -9.65 -3.83 -11.86
CA LEU A 60 -8.50 -4.62 -11.41
C LEU A 60 -8.24 -5.82 -12.35
N ASP A 61 -9.29 -6.46 -12.85
CA ASP A 61 -9.17 -7.64 -13.74
C ASP A 61 -8.51 -7.31 -15.09
N VAL A 62 -8.53 -6.04 -15.51
CA VAL A 62 -7.96 -5.60 -16.79
C VAL A 62 -6.50 -5.12 -16.68
N SER A 63 -5.92 -5.03 -15.48
CA SER A 63 -4.57 -4.46 -15.29
C SER A 63 -3.73 -5.22 -14.26
N ASP A 64 -2.64 -5.85 -14.71
CA ASP A 64 -1.63 -6.47 -13.84
C ASP A 64 -0.84 -5.45 -12.99
N ALA A 65 -1.00 -4.15 -13.25
CA ALA A 65 -0.36 -3.05 -12.52
C ALA A 65 -1.24 -2.50 -11.39
N GLU A 66 -2.44 -3.04 -11.19
CA GLU A 66 -3.40 -2.59 -10.18
C GLU A 66 -3.78 -3.75 -9.25
N GLY A 67 -4.13 -3.43 -8.01
CA GLY A 67 -4.64 -4.36 -7.02
C GLY A 67 -5.50 -3.65 -5.99
N ALA A 68 -6.09 -4.42 -5.07
CA ALA A 68 -6.75 -3.87 -3.90
C ALA A 68 -6.54 -4.81 -2.71
N ASP A 69 -6.45 -4.22 -1.53
CA ASP A 69 -6.32 -4.92 -0.27
C ASP A 69 -6.96 -4.06 0.84
N TRP A 70 -6.96 -4.55 2.09
CA TRP A 70 -7.51 -3.84 3.24
C TRP A 70 -6.48 -3.70 4.37
N VAL A 71 -6.67 -2.67 5.19
CA VAL A 71 -5.90 -2.52 6.44
C VAL A 71 -6.40 -3.57 7.43
N SER A 72 -5.48 -4.32 8.01
CA SER A 72 -5.79 -5.39 8.98
C SER A 72 -6.53 -4.84 10.21
N ASP A 73 -7.25 -5.72 10.91
CA ASP A 73 -8.05 -5.33 12.09
C ASP A 73 -7.22 -4.70 13.22
N ASN A 74 -5.92 -5.00 13.28
CA ASN A 74 -4.97 -4.40 14.22
C ASN A 74 -4.44 -3.02 13.77
N GLY A 75 -4.91 -2.51 12.63
CA GLY A 75 -4.47 -1.25 12.04
C GLY A 75 -3.16 -1.31 11.28
N GLU A 76 -2.66 -2.51 10.97
CA GLU A 76 -1.44 -2.67 10.16
C GLU A 76 -1.80 -2.87 8.68
N LEU A 77 -0.94 -2.36 7.81
CA LEU A 77 -1.03 -2.57 6.37
C LEU A 77 0.18 -3.38 5.94
N ALA A 78 -0.05 -4.61 5.46
CA ALA A 78 1.00 -5.47 4.92
C ALA A 78 0.90 -5.51 3.40
N LEU A 79 2.04 -5.41 2.71
CA LEU A 79 2.14 -5.61 1.28
C LEU A 79 3.18 -6.68 1.03
N ALA A 80 2.81 -7.73 0.33
CA ALA A 80 3.72 -8.77 -0.11
C ALA A 80 3.78 -8.79 -1.63
N GLY A 81 4.94 -9.10 -2.20
CA GLY A 81 5.05 -9.25 -3.64
C GLY A 81 6.43 -8.96 -4.23
N ASP A 82 6.65 -9.47 -5.44
CA ASP A 82 7.92 -9.32 -6.16
C ASP A 82 8.28 -7.86 -6.46
N TRP A 83 7.31 -6.96 -6.47
CA TRP A 83 7.55 -5.53 -6.61
C TRP A 83 8.48 -5.00 -5.50
N LEU A 84 8.47 -5.58 -4.29
CA LEU A 84 9.41 -5.23 -3.20
C LEU A 84 10.84 -5.65 -3.53
N THR A 85 11.02 -6.82 -4.16
CA THR A 85 12.33 -7.27 -4.63
C THR A 85 12.85 -6.37 -5.75
N GLN A 86 11.97 -6.01 -6.70
CA GLN A 86 12.31 -5.19 -7.87
C GLN A 86 12.60 -3.73 -7.51
N SER A 87 11.91 -3.19 -6.49
CA SER A 87 12.10 -1.83 -6.00
C SER A 87 13.50 -1.63 -5.40
N GLY A 88 14.01 -2.65 -4.71
CA GLY A 88 15.24 -2.51 -3.92
C GLY A 88 15.02 -1.67 -2.65
N LEU A 89 15.96 -1.77 -1.71
CA LEU A 89 16.00 -0.98 -0.48
C LEU A 89 17.11 0.09 -0.59
N PRO A 90 16.97 1.26 0.06
CA PRO A 90 15.90 1.64 1.00
C PRO A 90 14.64 2.19 0.30
N LEU A 91 13.51 2.16 1.03
CA LEU A 91 12.23 2.73 0.59
C LEU A 91 11.96 4.07 1.26
N GLU A 92 11.41 5.01 0.50
CA GLU A 92 10.82 6.25 1.00
C GLU A 92 9.30 6.08 1.09
N ILE A 93 8.71 6.41 2.24
CA ILE A 93 7.29 6.26 2.51
C ILE A 93 6.72 7.60 2.96
N GLU A 94 5.77 8.12 2.21
CA GLU A 94 5.08 9.38 2.47
C GLU A 94 3.59 9.11 2.68
N GLY A 95 3.06 9.55 3.83
CA GLY A 95 1.63 9.50 4.15
C GLY A 95 0.98 10.86 3.86
N LEU A 96 -0.01 10.85 2.96
CA LEU A 96 -0.85 11.98 2.60
C LEU A 96 -2.31 11.64 2.93
N PRO A 97 -3.23 12.62 3.02
CA PRO A 97 -4.65 12.32 3.14
C PRO A 97 -5.13 11.40 2.01
N ASP A 98 -5.75 10.28 2.37
CA ASP A 98 -6.26 9.23 1.49
C ASP A 98 -5.22 8.56 0.58
N LYS A 99 -3.92 8.78 0.83
CA LYS A 99 -2.87 8.30 -0.05
C LYS A 99 -1.56 8.00 0.66
N ILE A 100 -0.92 6.89 0.30
CA ILE A 100 0.44 6.56 0.72
C ILE A 100 1.28 6.35 -0.52
N VAL A 101 2.44 7.00 -0.57
CA VAL A 101 3.39 6.86 -1.65
C VAL A 101 4.59 6.10 -1.13
N ILE A 102 4.91 4.96 -1.75
CA ILE A 102 6.05 4.11 -1.42
C ILE A 102 6.97 4.12 -2.62
N ARG A 103 8.21 4.55 -2.47
CA ARG A 103 9.17 4.63 -3.57
C ARG A 103 10.48 3.96 -3.21
N ALA A 104 11.09 3.32 -4.20
CA ALA A 104 12.49 2.96 -4.10
C ALA A 104 13.35 4.22 -4.10
N VAL A 105 14.24 4.37 -3.13
CA VAL A 105 15.30 5.37 -3.20
C VAL A 105 16.35 4.80 -4.14
N GLN A 106 16.35 5.22 -5.41
CA GLN A 106 17.46 4.91 -6.29
C GLN A 106 18.70 5.63 -5.76
N GLY A 107 19.72 4.84 -5.38
CA GLY A 107 21.06 5.34 -5.08
C GLY A 107 21.83 5.75 -6.32
#